data_AF-A0A7S0ZAA3-F1
#
_entry.id   AF-A0A7S0ZAA3-F1
#
_cell.length_a   1.000
_cell.length_b   1.000
_cell.length_c   1.000
_cell.angle_alpha   90.00
_cell.angle_beta   90.00
_cell.angle_gamma   90.00
#
_symmetry.space_group_name_H-M   'P 1'
#
loop_
_entity.id
_entity.type
_entity.pdbx_description
1 polymer ?
#
loop_
_entity_poly.entity_id
_entity_poly.type
_entity_poly.pdbx_seq_one_letter_code
_entity_poly.pdbx_strand_id
1 'polypeptide(L)'
;MSFVRSLALVTLLVMCLRNRAVLLRRLATLVELTLRLARYSTIRWVFKLLGLVMYSLVLAPAFLKVAWYYATSANVKRGLVYGAQARNTLDLYLPDGCEIADVESSTSMVTSRKDEEKRPVVIFITGGMWIIGYKAWGALLAQRLSRRGIIVASLDYRNFPQGTVGDMIA
;
A
#
# COMPACT_ATOMS: atom_id res chain seq x y z
N MET A 1 29.11 0.64 -61.41
CA MET A 1 28.87 0.17 -60.01
C MET A 1 29.67 0.91 -58.93
N SER A 2 30.77 1.61 -59.25
CA SER A 2 31.58 2.36 -58.26
C SER A 2 30.87 3.62 -57.69
N PHE A 3 30.19 4.38 -58.55
CA PHE A 3 29.58 5.67 -58.16
C PHE A 3 28.43 5.55 -57.14
N VAL A 4 27.55 4.55 -57.32
CA VAL A 4 26.43 4.29 -56.40
C VAL A 4 26.91 3.83 -55.02
N ARG A 5 27.99 3.05 -54.97
CA ARG A 5 28.62 2.62 -53.70
C ARG A 5 29.28 3.79 -52.96
N SER A 6 29.91 4.71 -53.70
CA SER A 6 30.52 5.92 -53.11
C SER A 6 29.47 6.86 -52.53
N LEU A 7 28.35 7.08 -53.23
CA LEU A 7 27.24 7.91 -52.76
C LEU A 7 26.53 7.31 -51.53
N ALA A 8 26.36 5.97 -51.49
CA ALA A 8 25.82 5.26 -50.33
C ALA A 8 26.76 5.36 -49.11
N LEU A 9 28.07 5.29 -49.32
CA LEU A 9 29.04 5.42 -48.23
C LEU A 9 29.06 6.84 -47.65
N VAL A 10 28.98 7.87 -48.51
CA VAL A 10 28.91 9.28 -48.08
C VAL A 10 27.62 9.57 -47.33
N THR A 11 26.47 9.08 -47.81
CA THR A 11 25.18 9.26 -47.11
C THR A 11 25.14 8.52 -45.77
N LEU A 12 25.69 7.31 -45.69
CA LEU A 12 25.78 6.55 -44.44
C LEU A 12 26.75 7.22 -43.45
N LEU A 13 27.87 7.76 -43.93
CA LEU A 13 28.81 8.55 -43.13
C LEU A 13 28.15 9.83 -42.59
N VAL A 14 27.43 10.59 -43.44
CA VAL A 14 26.70 11.80 -43.06
C VAL A 14 25.58 11.50 -42.06
N MET A 15 24.83 10.42 -42.25
CA MET A 15 23.84 9.94 -41.26
C MET A 15 24.49 9.57 -39.93
N CYS A 16 25.63 8.86 -39.95
CA CYS A 16 26.34 8.45 -38.75
C CYS A 16 26.91 9.65 -37.98
N LEU A 17 27.47 10.64 -38.69
CA LEU A 17 27.94 11.90 -38.12
C LEU A 17 26.79 12.75 -37.56
N ARG A 18 25.65 12.83 -38.26
CA ARG A 18 24.44 13.52 -37.80
C ARG A 18 23.85 12.87 -36.55
N ASN A 19 23.78 11.54 -36.49
CA ASN A 19 23.33 10.82 -35.29
C ASN A 19 24.26 11.05 -34.10
N ARG A 20 25.59 11.05 -34.30
CA ARG A 20 26.56 11.39 -33.25
C ARG A 20 26.42 12.82 -32.76
N ALA A 21 26.23 13.79 -33.66
CA ALA A 21 26.01 15.19 -33.28
C ALA A 21 24.70 15.40 -32.51
N VAL A 22 23.62 14.70 -32.88
CA VAL A 22 22.35 14.71 -32.15
C VAL A 22 22.49 14.06 -30.78
N LEU A 23 23.21 12.94 -30.68
CA LEU A 23 23.50 12.27 -29.41
C LEU A 23 24.29 13.18 -28.47
N LEU A 24 25.35 13.82 -28.96
CA LEU A 24 26.18 14.74 -28.19
C LEU A 24 25.39 15.95 -27.69
N ARG A 25 24.50 16.52 -28.52
CA ARG A 25 23.61 17.60 -28.09
C ARG A 25 22.66 17.14 -26.98
N ARG A 26 22.05 15.96 -27.10
CA ARG A 26 21.17 15.39 -26.06
C ARG A 26 21.92 15.17 -24.75
N LEU A 27 23.12 14.60 -24.81
CA LEU A 27 23.96 14.39 -23.62
C LEU A 27 24.37 15.72 -22.99
N ALA A 28 24.75 16.71 -23.78
CA ALA A 28 25.06 18.05 -23.28
C ALA A 28 23.85 18.71 -22.60
N THR A 29 22.65 18.60 -23.19
CA THR A 29 21.41 19.10 -22.58
C THR A 29 21.09 18.36 -21.28
N LEU A 30 21.24 17.04 -21.23
CA LEU A 30 21.04 16.26 -20.00
C LEU A 30 22.03 16.66 -18.90
N VAL A 31 23.30 16.84 -19.25
CA VAL A 31 24.35 17.29 -18.32
C VAL A 31 24.06 18.72 -17.83
N GLU A 32 23.67 19.63 -18.72
CA GLU A 32 23.31 20.99 -18.34
C GLU A 32 22.08 21.03 -17.42
N LEU A 33 21.03 20.28 -17.76
CA LEU A 33 19.82 20.20 -16.95
C LEU A 33 20.10 19.55 -15.59
N THR A 34 20.92 18.49 -15.53
CA THR A 34 21.32 17.86 -14.26
C THR A 34 22.19 18.77 -13.42
N LEU A 35 23.13 19.52 -14.01
CA LEU A 35 23.93 20.51 -13.29
C LEU A 35 23.09 21.70 -12.80
N ARG A 36 22.16 22.21 -13.62
CA ARG A 36 21.21 23.25 -13.19
C ARG A 36 20.35 22.72 -12.05
N LEU A 37 19.78 21.53 -12.18
CA LEU A 37 18.97 20.89 -11.15
C LEU A 37 19.78 20.62 -9.87
N ALA A 38 21.03 20.16 -9.98
CA ALA A 38 21.92 19.95 -8.85
C ALA A 38 22.30 21.27 -8.16
N ARG A 39 22.51 22.35 -8.92
CA ARG A 39 22.76 23.70 -8.39
C ARG A 39 21.55 24.26 -7.63
N TYR A 40 20.33 23.91 -8.05
CA TYR A 40 19.10 24.24 -7.33
C TYR A 40 18.77 23.24 -6.21
N SER A 41 19.30 22.02 -6.28
CA SER A 41 19.26 20.99 -5.24
C SER A 41 20.17 21.42 -4.09
N THR A 42 19.64 22.32 -3.29
CA THR A 42 20.33 22.90 -2.15
C THR A 42 20.68 21.81 -1.15
N ILE A 43 21.82 21.93 -0.47
CA ILE A 43 22.20 21.12 0.71
C ILE A 43 21.05 20.96 1.73
N ARG A 44 20.14 21.94 1.79
CA ARG A 44 18.88 21.91 2.55
C ARG A 44 17.99 20.69 2.22
N TRP A 45 17.89 20.26 0.97
CA TRP A 45 17.14 19.07 0.57
C TRP A 45 17.77 17.80 1.09
N VAL A 46 19.11 17.73 1.12
CA VAL A 46 19.82 16.60 1.71
C VAL A 46 19.52 16.51 3.20
N PHE A 47 19.55 17.63 3.93
CA PHE A 47 19.17 17.64 5.35
C PHE A 47 17.69 17.30 5.57
N LYS A 48 16.77 17.77 4.72
CA LYS A 48 15.35 17.39 4.78
C LYS A 48 15.13 15.90 4.53
N LEU A 49 15.82 15.32 3.54
CA LEU A 49 15.76 13.90 3.22
C LEU A 49 16.34 13.07 4.36
N LEU A 50 17.49 13.46 4.90
CA LEU A 50 18.11 12.81 6.05
C LEU A 50 17.18 12.87 7.27
N GLY A 51 16.56 14.03 7.52
CA GLY A 51 15.55 14.20 8.56
C GLY A 51 14.35 13.26 8.38
N LEU A 52 13.86 13.10 7.15
CA LEU A 52 12.76 12.18 6.83
C LEU A 52 13.15 10.71 7.04
N VAL A 53 14.36 10.32 6.66
CA VAL A 53 14.89 8.97 6.89
C VAL A 53 15.02 8.71 8.38
N MET A 54 15.62 9.62 9.14
CA MET A 54 15.74 9.49 10.60
C MET A 54 14.37 9.41 11.27
N TYR A 55 13.42 10.27 10.88
CA TYR A 55 12.04 10.22 11.36
C TYR A 55 11.40 8.86 11.09
N SER A 56 11.56 8.34 9.88
CA SER A 56 11.03 7.03 9.48
C SER A 56 11.67 5.89 10.27
N LEU A 57 12.99 5.94 10.52
CA LEU A 57 13.71 4.93 11.31
C LEU A 57 13.26 4.92 12.77
N VAL A 58 13.00 6.09 13.37
CA VAL A 58 12.50 6.19 14.74
C VAL A 58 11.08 5.61 14.86
N LEU A 59 10.24 5.81 13.84
CA LEU A 59 8.87 5.28 13.81
C LEU A 59 8.78 3.80 13.44
N ALA A 60 9.68 3.32 12.58
CA ALA A 60 9.70 1.95 12.05
C ALA A 60 9.51 0.85 13.11
N PRO A 61 10.21 0.84 14.27
CA PRO A 61 10.05 -0.25 15.24
C PRO A 61 8.63 -0.36 15.80
N ALA A 62 7.91 0.76 15.94
CA ALA A 62 6.53 0.72 16.41
C ALA A 62 5.60 0.11 15.36
N PHE A 63 5.71 0.54 14.10
CA PHE A 63 4.92 -0.02 13.00
C PHE A 63 5.25 -1.48 12.73
N LEU A 64 6.52 -1.88 12.85
CA LEU A 64 6.95 -3.26 12.62
C LEU A 64 6.37 -4.21 13.68
N LYS A 65 6.27 -3.78 14.95
CA LYS A 65 5.58 -4.57 16.01
C LYS A 65 4.10 -4.81 15.68
N VAL A 66 3.42 -3.78 15.15
CA VAL A 66 2.01 -3.91 14.75
C VAL A 66 1.87 -4.81 13.53
N ALA A 67 2.73 -4.63 12.53
CA ALA A 67 2.74 -5.46 11.32
C ALA A 67 3.01 -6.94 11.66
N TRP A 68 3.95 -7.20 12.57
CA TRP A 68 4.22 -8.55 13.08
C TRP A 68 3.00 -9.15 13.76
N TYR A 69 2.35 -8.40 14.65
CA TYR A 69 1.11 -8.83 15.30
C TYR A 69 0.00 -9.14 14.27
N TYR A 70 -0.19 -8.26 13.29
CA TYR A 70 -1.19 -8.45 12.22
C TYR A 70 -0.91 -9.72 11.39
N ALA A 71 0.36 -10.04 11.14
CA ALA A 71 0.75 -11.20 10.34
C ALA A 71 0.66 -12.52 11.11
N THR A 72 0.95 -12.53 12.42
CA THR A 72 1.16 -13.75 13.21
C THR A 72 0.11 -14.04 14.27
N SER A 73 -0.72 -13.07 14.67
CA SER A 73 -1.70 -13.27 15.75
C SER A 73 -2.88 -14.13 15.30
N ALA A 74 -3.21 -15.16 16.08
CA ALA A 74 -4.39 -16.00 15.89
C ALA A 74 -5.72 -15.25 16.06
N ASN A 75 -5.69 -14.15 16.82
CA ASN A 75 -6.85 -13.32 17.12
C ASN A 75 -7.22 -12.39 15.95
N VAL A 76 -6.44 -12.39 14.87
CA VAL A 76 -6.70 -11.60 13.66
C VAL A 76 -7.15 -12.53 12.55
N LYS A 77 -8.47 -12.61 12.33
CA LYS A 77 -9.06 -13.36 11.22
C LYS A 77 -9.09 -12.46 9.99
N ARG A 78 -8.18 -12.71 9.06
CA ARG A 78 -7.96 -11.87 7.87
C ARG A 78 -8.78 -12.37 6.68
N GLY A 79 -9.19 -11.45 5.81
CA GLY A 79 -9.74 -11.80 4.50
C GLY A 79 -11.16 -12.34 4.51
N LEU A 80 -11.96 -12.03 5.53
CA LEU A 80 -13.36 -12.43 5.59
C LEU A 80 -14.15 -11.70 4.51
N VAL A 81 -14.80 -12.45 3.61
CA VAL A 81 -15.55 -11.88 2.49
C VAL A 81 -16.93 -11.48 2.97
N TYR A 82 -17.35 -10.24 2.65
CA TYR A 82 -18.69 -9.74 2.97
C TYR A 82 -19.51 -9.36 1.73
N GLY A 83 -18.91 -9.38 0.54
CA GLY A 83 -19.62 -9.07 -0.70
C GLY A 83 -18.94 -9.64 -1.94
N ALA A 84 -19.56 -9.43 -3.10
CA ALA A 84 -19.15 -10.08 -4.34
C ALA A 84 -17.82 -9.56 -4.94
N GLN A 85 -17.43 -8.34 -4.60
CA GLN A 85 -16.24 -7.72 -5.19
C GLN A 85 -14.97 -8.16 -4.47
N ALA A 86 -13.84 -8.24 -5.18
CA ALA A 86 -12.56 -8.72 -4.64
C ALA A 86 -12.06 -7.97 -3.40
N ARG A 87 -12.42 -6.68 -3.27
CA ARG A 87 -12.07 -5.85 -2.11
C ARG A 87 -13.15 -5.76 -1.05
N ASN A 88 -14.29 -6.43 -1.23
CA ASN A 88 -15.33 -6.54 -0.21
C ASN A 88 -14.92 -7.60 0.81
N THR A 89 -13.81 -7.31 1.50
CA THR A 89 -13.24 -8.16 2.54
C THR A 89 -13.00 -7.34 3.78
N LEU A 90 -12.99 -8.00 4.94
CA LEU A 90 -12.68 -7.38 6.21
C LEU A 90 -11.70 -8.24 7.00
N ASP A 91 -11.03 -7.62 7.95
CA ASP A 91 -10.23 -8.31 8.95
C ASP A 91 -10.85 -8.11 10.32
N LEU A 92 -11.07 -9.21 11.03
CA LEU A 92 -11.68 -9.22 12.34
C LEU A 92 -10.62 -9.41 13.42
N TYR A 93 -10.63 -8.52 14.42
CA TYR A 93 -9.75 -8.53 15.56
C TYR A 93 -10.55 -8.93 16.79
N LEU A 94 -10.24 -10.12 17.31
CA LEU A 94 -10.89 -10.70 18.47
C LEU A 94 -10.11 -10.33 19.74
N PRO A 95 -10.78 -10.06 20.86
CA PRO A 95 -10.12 -9.99 22.15
C PRO A 95 -9.58 -11.35 22.58
N ASP A 96 -8.62 -11.36 23.51
CA ASP A 96 -8.05 -12.59 24.05
C ASP A 96 -9.16 -13.46 24.69
N GLY A 97 -9.10 -14.78 24.45
CA GLY A 97 -10.09 -15.74 24.95
C GLY A 97 -11.45 -15.72 24.24
N CYS A 98 -11.59 -14.98 23.14
CA CYS A 98 -12.76 -15.05 22.26
C CYS A 98 -12.41 -15.83 21.00
N GLU A 99 -13.11 -16.93 20.80
CA GLU A 99 -13.08 -17.69 19.54
C GLU A 99 -14.44 -17.55 18.87
N ILE A 100 -14.44 -17.35 17.55
CA ILE A 100 -15.67 -17.47 16.78
C ILE A 100 -15.95 -18.97 16.69
N ALA A 101 -17.01 -19.43 17.35
CA ALA A 101 -17.52 -20.77 17.12
C ALA A 101 -17.92 -20.87 15.64
N ASP A 102 -17.35 -21.83 14.93
CA ASP A 102 -17.68 -22.07 13.53
C ASP A 102 -19.18 -22.35 13.41
N VAL A 103 -19.87 -21.50 12.64
CA VAL A 103 -21.33 -21.49 12.46
C VAL A 103 -21.89 -22.84 11.96
N GLU A 104 -21.04 -23.67 11.36
CA GLU A 104 -21.40 -25.00 10.85
C GLU A 104 -21.48 -26.10 11.93
N SER A 105 -21.05 -25.83 13.16
CA SER A 105 -21.09 -26.81 14.27
C SER A 105 -22.28 -26.61 15.23
N SER A 106 -23.39 -26.06 14.72
CA SER A 106 -24.64 -25.82 15.48
C SER A 106 -25.48 -27.10 15.70
N THR A 107 -24.87 -28.29 15.67
CA THR A 107 -25.52 -29.55 16.04
C THR A 107 -24.56 -30.36 16.90
N SER A 108 -24.38 -29.98 18.16
CA SER A 108 -24.23 -30.91 19.29
C SER A 108 -24.08 -30.17 20.61
N MET A 109 -25.03 -30.42 21.51
CA MET A 109 -24.94 -30.29 22.96
C MET A 109 -24.53 -28.93 23.53
N VAL A 110 -25.57 -28.14 23.77
CA VAL A 110 -25.71 -27.22 24.90
C VAL A 110 -25.16 -27.87 26.18
N THR A 111 -23.97 -27.44 26.63
CA THR A 111 -23.66 -27.44 28.07
C THR A 111 -22.97 -26.13 28.44
N SER A 112 -23.60 -25.41 29.37
CA SER A 112 -23.06 -24.27 30.14
C SER A 112 -23.11 -22.89 29.47
N ARG A 113 -24.33 -22.37 29.41
CA ARG A 113 -24.68 -20.95 29.23
C ARG A 113 -24.15 -20.13 30.43
N LYS A 114 -22.85 -19.82 30.42
CA LYS A 114 -22.32 -18.65 31.14
C LYS A 114 -22.68 -17.47 30.25
N ASP A 115 -23.52 -16.55 30.73
CA ASP A 115 -24.03 -15.39 29.99
C ASP A 115 -23.06 -14.97 28.88
N GLU A 116 -23.47 -15.14 27.61
CA GLU A 116 -22.70 -14.63 26.48
C GLU A 116 -22.54 -13.14 26.67
N GLU A 117 -21.42 -12.75 27.26
CA GLU A 117 -21.10 -11.38 27.56
C GLU A 117 -21.03 -10.65 26.23
N LYS A 118 -22.09 -9.89 25.92
CA LYS A 118 -22.19 -9.14 24.68
C LYS A 118 -21.05 -8.14 24.64
N ARG A 119 -20.10 -8.37 23.74
CA ARG A 119 -18.96 -7.48 23.55
C ARG A 119 -19.33 -6.38 22.56
N PRO A 120 -18.91 -5.13 22.79
CA PRO A 120 -19.09 -4.07 21.82
C PRO A 120 -18.31 -4.40 20.54
N VAL A 121 -18.92 -4.10 19.40
CA VAL A 121 -18.32 -4.26 18.07
C VAL A 121 -18.06 -2.88 17.49
N VAL A 122 -16.82 -2.63 17.08
CA VAL A 122 -16.44 -1.41 16.36
C VAL A 122 -16.15 -1.77 14.90
N ILE A 123 -16.88 -1.12 14.00
CA ILE A 123 -16.63 -1.20 12.57
C ILE A 123 -15.73 -0.03 12.19
N PHE A 124 -14.53 -0.34 11.71
CA PHE A 124 -13.56 0.65 11.26
C PHE A 124 -13.48 0.66 9.73
N ILE A 125 -13.77 1.83 9.15
CA ILE A 125 -13.70 2.08 7.71
C ILE A 125 -12.53 3.03 7.46
N THR A 126 -11.56 2.59 6.65
CA THR A 126 -10.36 3.38 6.40
C THR A 126 -10.66 4.58 5.49
N GLY A 127 -10.06 5.74 5.79
CA GLY A 127 -10.08 6.90 4.91
C GLY A 127 -9.06 6.81 3.78
N GLY A 128 -8.84 7.94 3.09
CA GLY A 128 -7.90 8.06 1.97
C GLY A 128 -8.53 8.59 0.68
N MET A 129 -9.55 9.44 0.84
CA MET A 129 -10.21 10.18 -0.25
C MET A 129 -10.73 9.26 -1.37
N TRP A 130 -11.15 8.04 -1.01
CA TRP A 130 -11.66 7.01 -1.90
C TRP A 130 -10.68 6.50 -2.98
N ILE A 131 -9.42 6.94 -2.95
CA ILE A 131 -8.39 6.59 -3.95
C ILE A 131 -7.37 5.64 -3.34
N ILE A 132 -7.01 5.86 -2.07
CA ILE A 132 -6.12 5.01 -1.31
C ILE A 132 -6.82 4.58 -0.02
N GLY A 133 -6.42 3.44 0.52
CA GLY A 133 -7.10 2.83 1.66
C GLY A 133 -6.88 1.33 1.63
N TYR A 134 -6.61 0.74 2.79
CA TYR A 134 -6.53 -0.70 2.96
C TYR A 134 -6.82 -1.09 4.41
N LYS A 135 -7.62 -2.13 4.62
CA LYS A 135 -8.05 -2.62 5.95
C LYS A 135 -6.92 -2.83 6.98
N ALA A 136 -5.69 -3.14 6.57
CA ALA A 136 -4.58 -3.29 7.51
C ALA A 136 -4.10 -1.96 8.11
N TRP A 137 -4.44 -0.80 7.52
CA TRP A 137 -4.07 0.51 8.07
C TRP A 137 -4.70 0.78 9.44
N GLY A 138 -5.85 0.13 9.73
CA GLY A 138 -6.51 0.16 11.02
C GLY A 138 -5.89 -0.76 12.09
N ALA A 139 -4.86 -1.55 11.77
CA ALA A 139 -4.38 -2.63 12.64
C ALA A 139 -3.93 -2.14 14.03
N LEU A 140 -3.29 -0.97 14.13
CA LEU A 140 -2.87 -0.42 15.42
C LEU A 140 -4.08 -0.05 16.29
N LEU A 141 -5.10 0.60 15.71
CA LEU A 141 -6.33 0.94 16.41
C LEU A 141 -7.07 -0.32 16.85
N ALA A 142 -7.24 -1.26 15.92
CA ALA A 142 -7.93 -2.52 16.16
C ALA A 142 -7.26 -3.34 17.26
N GLN A 143 -5.91 -3.43 17.25
CA GLN A 143 -5.13 -4.09 18.31
C GLN A 143 -5.35 -3.44 19.69
N ARG A 144 -5.46 -2.12 19.76
CA ARG A 144 -5.65 -1.40 21.04
C ARG A 144 -7.05 -1.59 21.61
N LEU A 145 -8.06 -1.63 20.74
CA LEU A 145 -9.45 -1.87 21.12
C LEU A 145 -9.70 -3.35 21.47
N SER A 146 -9.12 -4.29 20.71
CA SER A 146 -9.25 -5.73 20.98
C SER A 146 -8.67 -6.13 22.33
N ARG A 147 -7.52 -5.55 22.72
CA ARG A 147 -6.96 -5.72 24.07
C ARG A 147 -7.85 -5.20 25.20
N ARG A 148 -8.85 -4.37 24.90
CA ARG A 148 -9.83 -3.85 25.87
C ARG A 148 -11.16 -4.61 25.83
N GLY A 149 -11.22 -5.78 25.19
CA GLY A 149 -12.44 -6.58 25.11
C GLY A 149 -13.38 -6.19 23.98
N ILE A 150 -12.98 -5.31 23.07
CA ILE A 150 -13.82 -4.81 21.97
C ILE A 150 -13.51 -5.59 20.69
N ILE A 151 -14.53 -6.13 20.03
CA ILE A 151 -14.35 -6.76 18.73
C ILE A 151 -14.22 -5.65 17.68
N VAL A 152 -13.19 -5.73 16.82
CA VAL A 152 -13.02 -4.73 15.75
C VAL A 152 -13.06 -5.39 14.38
N ALA A 153 -13.95 -4.91 13.52
CA ALA A 153 -13.99 -5.28 12.11
C ALA A 153 -13.39 -4.14 11.28
N SER A 154 -12.25 -4.38 10.66
CA SER A 154 -11.61 -3.43 9.74
C SER A 154 -12.01 -3.77 8.31
N LEU A 155 -12.85 -2.95 7.68
CA LEU A 155 -13.33 -3.22 6.33
C LEU A 155 -12.40 -2.64 5.27
N ASP A 156 -12.29 -3.39 4.18
CA ASP A 156 -11.76 -2.91 2.91
C ASP A 156 -12.92 -2.65 1.94
N TYR A 157 -12.72 -1.73 1.01
CA TYR A 157 -13.68 -1.40 -0.04
C TYR A 157 -12.94 -1.09 -1.35
N ARG A 158 -13.67 -1.00 -2.46
CA ARG A 158 -13.08 -0.65 -3.76
C ARG A 158 -12.58 0.80 -3.75
N ASN A 159 -11.43 1.07 -4.35
CA ASN A 159 -10.93 2.43 -4.53
C ASN A 159 -11.17 2.91 -5.97
N PHE A 160 -11.27 4.22 -6.16
CA PHE A 160 -11.19 4.84 -7.47
C PHE A 160 -9.80 4.59 -8.09
N PRO A 161 -9.69 4.29 -9.40
CA PRO A 161 -10.75 4.26 -10.41
C PRO A 161 -11.46 2.90 -10.58
N GLN A 162 -11.20 1.91 -9.73
CA GLN A 162 -11.80 0.56 -9.83
C GLN A 162 -13.29 0.54 -9.46
N GLY A 163 -13.74 1.51 -8.65
CA GLY A 163 -15.14 1.77 -8.35
C GLY A 163 -15.42 3.28 -8.32
N THR A 164 -16.65 3.66 -8.60
CA THR A 164 -17.12 5.03 -8.36
C THR A 164 -17.50 5.23 -6.89
N VAL A 165 -17.79 6.46 -6.47
CA VAL A 165 -18.25 6.70 -5.09
C VAL A 165 -19.61 6.05 -4.84
N GLY A 166 -20.50 6.05 -5.83
CA GLY A 166 -21.80 5.36 -5.75
C GLY A 166 -21.63 3.87 -5.51
N ASP A 167 -20.71 3.25 -6.24
CA ASP A 167 -20.28 1.85 -6.11
C ASP A 167 -19.70 1.45 -4.74
N MET A 168 -19.23 2.43 -3.95
CA MET A 168 -18.63 2.23 -2.62
C MET A 168 -19.65 2.39 -1.49
N ILE A 169 -20.72 3.14 -1.74
CA ILE A 169 -21.77 3.45 -0.76
C ILE A 169 -22.98 2.53 -0.93
N ALA A 170 -23.25 2.07 -2.15
CA ALA A 170 -24.34 1.15 -2.49
C ALA A 170 -24.07 -0.28 -2.00
#